data_AF-A0A7S1DEM9-F1
#
_entry.id   AF-A0A7S1DEM9-F1
#
_cell.length_a   1.000
_cell.length_b   1.000
_cell.length_c   1.000
_cell.angle_alpha   90.00
_cell.angle_beta   90.00
_cell.angle_gamma   90.00
#
_symmetry.space_group_name_H-M   'P 1'
#
loop_
_entity.id
_entity.type
_entity.pdbx_description
1 polymer ?
#
loop_
_entity_poly.entity_id
_entity_poly.type
_entity_poly.pdbx_seq_one_letter_code
_entity_poly.pdbx_strand_id
1 'polypeptide(L)'
;VAHLRTFLVVFLTALPYVWVRSWGWATIPITALASFALLGLEGASQEVEAPFKRNRSNHMNMDAFCLLLLSNIQQSITHAADREIEQRGGGSKSLSKTGPTDSADSEPNGHQ
;
A
#
# COMPACT_ATOMS: atom_id res chain seq x y z
N VAL A 1 6.63 -10.30 -26.60
CA VAL A 1 7.56 -11.10 -25.76
C VAL A 1 8.66 -11.82 -26.55
N ALA A 2 8.40 -12.46 -27.70
CA ALA A 2 9.44 -13.21 -28.43
C ALA A 2 10.58 -12.37 -29.02
N HIS A 3 10.28 -11.17 -29.54
CA HIS A 3 11.30 -10.31 -30.16
C HIS A 3 12.34 -9.76 -29.16
N LEU A 4 11.90 -9.31 -27.98
CA LEU A 4 12.80 -8.78 -26.95
C LEU A 4 13.75 -9.88 -26.44
N ARG A 5 13.21 -11.05 -26.11
CA ARG A 5 13.99 -12.20 -25.65
C ARG A 5 15.04 -12.64 -26.67
N THR A 6 14.63 -12.72 -27.94
CA THR A 6 15.54 -13.13 -29.03
C THR A 6 16.66 -12.11 -29.21
N PHE A 7 16.34 -10.81 -29.16
CA PHE A 7 17.34 -9.74 -29.20
C PHE A 7 18.29 -9.79 -27.99
N LEU A 8 17.77 -10.00 -26.79
CA LEU A 8 18.55 -10.06 -25.56
C LEU A 8 19.55 -11.23 -25.59
N VAL A 9 19.11 -12.42 -26.03
CA VAL A 9 19.99 -13.58 -26.23
C VAL A 9 21.09 -13.27 -27.24
N VAL A 10 20.76 -12.67 -28.39
CA VAL A 10 21.73 -12.29 -29.42
C VAL A 10 22.75 -11.29 -28.85
N PHE A 11 22.28 -10.27 -28.13
CA PHE A 11 23.12 -9.27 -27.48
C PHE A 11 24.10 -9.91 -26.48
N LEU A 12 23.61 -10.85 -25.67
CA LEU A 12 24.41 -11.58 -24.69
C LEU A 12 25.46 -12.49 -25.31
N THR A 13 25.17 -13.14 -26.44
CA THR A 13 26.17 -13.90 -27.21
C THR A 13 27.20 -13.03 -27.92
N ALA A 14 26.86 -11.79 -28.28
CA ALA A 14 27.79 -10.85 -28.90
C ALA A 14 28.72 -10.17 -27.86
N LEU A 15 28.23 -9.97 -26.64
CA LEU A 15 28.95 -9.35 -25.52
C LEU A 15 30.37 -9.90 -25.25
N PRO A 16 30.60 -11.22 -25.16
CA PRO A 16 31.95 -11.75 -24.93
C PRO A 16 32.91 -11.45 -26.09
N TYR A 17 32.43 -11.42 -27.34
CA TYR A 17 33.24 -11.08 -28.50
C TYR A 17 33.71 -9.62 -28.49
N VAL A 18 32.89 -8.72 -27.96
CA VAL A 18 33.25 -7.30 -27.81
C VAL A 18 34.31 -7.11 -26.72
N TRP A 19 34.17 -7.79 -25.58
CA TRP A 19 35.00 -7.51 -24.40
C TRP A 19 36.30 -8.32 -24.33
N VAL A 20 36.39 -9.46 -25.03
CA VAL A 20 37.52 -10.39 -24.92
C VAL A 20 38.87 -9.75 -25.24
N ARG A 21 38.91 -8.76 -26.13
CA ARG A 21 40.16 -8.08 -26.55
C ARG A 21 40.79 -7.24 -25.43
N SER A 22 39.99 -6.75 -24.49
CA SER A 22 40.44 -5.80 -23.47
C SER A 22 40.62 -6.44 -22.08
N TRP A 23 39.82 -7.44 -21.71
CA TRP A 23 39.78 -7.98 -20.33
C TRP A 23 40.25 -9.45 -20.22
N GLY A 24 40.51 -10.12 -21.35
CA GLY A 24 41.05 -11.49 -21.38
C GLY A 24 40.20 -12.48 -20.57
N TRP A 25 40.80 -13.16 -19.59
CA TRP A 25 40.10 -14.15 -18.74
C TRP A 25 39.04 -13.54 -17.83
N ALA A 26 39.13 -12.26 -17.48
CA ALA A 26 38.11 -11.60 -16.66
C ALA A 26 36.78 -11.39 -17.42
N THR A 27 36.78 -11.50 -18.74
CA THR A 27 35.56 -11.39 -19.56
C THR A 27 34.50 -12.43 -19.20
N ILE A 28 34.90 -13.64 -18.78
CA ILE A 28 33.99 -14.74 -18.47
C ILE A 28 33.09 -14.43 -17.26
N PRO A 29 33.63 -14.14 -16.04
CA PRO A 29 32.79 -13.85 -14.88
C PRO A 29 31.96 -12.57 -15.06
N ILE A 30 32.47 -11.57 -15.77
CA ILE A 30 31.76 -10.31 -16.00
C ILE A 30 30.59 -10.50 -16.96
N THR A 31 30.81 -11.23 -18.05
CA THR A 31 29.74 -11.55 -18.99
C THR A 31 28.70 -12.43 -18.32
N ALA A 32 29.10 -13.37 -17.46
CA ALA A 32 28.16 -14.18 -16.68
C ALA A 32 27.32 -13.32 -15.72
N LEU A 33 27.94 -12.36 -15.02
CA LEU A 33 27.24 -11.44 -14.13
C LEU A 33 26.27 -10.53 -14.91
N ALA A 34 26.71 -9.98 -16.04
CA ALA A 34 25.86 -9.17 -16.92
C ALA A 34 24.70 -10.00 -17.49
N SER A 35 24.94 -11.27 -17.84
CA SER A 35 23.91 -12.21 -18.28
C SER A 35 22.87 -12.46 -17.21
N PHE A 36 23.32 -12.74 -15.98
CA PHE A 36 22.44 -12.92 -14.85
C PHE A 36 21.59 -11.67 -14.59
N ALA A 37 22.19 -10.49 -14.62
CA ALA A 37 21.48 -9.23 -14.43
C ALA A 37 20.43 -8.96 -15.52
N LEU A 38 20.80 -9.10 -16.80
CA LEU A 38 19.91 -8.80 -17.93
C LEU A 38 18.76 -9.83 -18.05
N LEU A 39 19.06 -11.11 -17.86
CA LEU A 39 18.04 -12.17 -17.85
C LEU A 39 17.10 -12.06 -16.64
N GLY A 40 17.64 -11.70 -15.47
CA GLY A 40 16.85 -11.43 -14.27
C GLY A 40 15.90 -10.24 -14.46
N LEU A 41 16.39 -9.16 -15.10
CA LEU A 41 15.55 -8.01 -15.43
C LEU A 41 14.45 -8.36 -16.43
N GLU A 42 14.74 -9.17 -17.46
CA GLU A 42 13.70 -9.60 -18.40
C GLU A 42 12.63 -10.45 -17.70
N GLY A 43 13.03 -11.32 -16.78
CA GLY A 43 12.09 -12.08 -15.93
C GLY A 43 11.17 -11.16 -15.12
N ALA A 44 11.74 -10.17 -14.43
CA ALA A 44 10.97 -9.17 -13.69
C ALA A 44 10.06 -8.35 -14.62
N SER A 45 10.55 -7.98 -15.81
CA SER A 45 9.78 -7.22 -16.80
C SER A 45 8.52 -7.97 -17.26
N GLN A 46 8.59 -9.30 -17.37
CA GLN A 46 7.43 -10.12 -17.74
C GLN A 46 6.39 -10.22 -16.63
N GLU A 47 6.77 -10.03 -15.37
CA GLU A 47 5.84 -9.99 -14.24
C GLU A 47 5.11 -8.65 -14.17
N VAL A 48 5.83 -7.54 -14.39
CA VAL A 48 5.24 -6.19 -14.34
C VAL A 48 4.37 -5.84 -15.54
N GLU A 49 4.49 -6.56 -16.67
CA GLU A 49 3.68 -6.30 -17.88
C GLU A 49 2.17 -6.51 -17.62
N ALA A 50 1.81 -7.34 -16.63
CA ALA A 50 0.43 -7.66 -16.36
C ALA A 50 0.12 -7.69 -14.85
N PRO A 51 0.14 -6.53 -14.19
CA PRO A 51 0.09 -6.43 -12.73
C PRO A 51 -1.23 -6.91 -12.13
N PHE A 52 -2.32 -6.97 -12.91
CA PHE A 52 -3.67 -7.31 -12.43
C PHE A 52 -4.16 -8.70 -12.83
N LYS A 53 -3.30 -9.53 -13.45
CA LYS A 53 -3.71 -10.89 -13.85
C LYS A 53 -3.85 -11.78 -12.61
N ARG A 54 -5.10 -12.13 -12.26
CA ARG A 54 -5.48 -12.98 -11.10
C ARG A 54 -4.76 -14.34 -11.00
N ASN A 55 -4.15 -14.82 -12.08
CA ASN A 55 -3.53 -16.16 -12.15
C ASN A 55 -1.98 -16.15 -11.97
N ARG A 56 -1.35 -15.03 -11.60
CA ARG A 56 0.11 -14.92 -11.39
C ARG A 56 0.47 -14.77 -9.92
N SER A 57 1.59 -15.26 -9.43
CA SER A 57 1.96 -15.19 -8.00
C SER A 57 2.10 -13.75 -7.46
N ASN A 58 2.73 -12.86 -8.23
CA ASN A 58 2.97 -11.47 -7.85
C ASN A 58 1.90 -10.50 -8.41
N HIS A 59 0.63 -10.93 -8.44
CA HIS A 59 -0.46 -10.10 -8.92
C HIS A 59 -0.98 -9.14 -7.86
N MET A 60 -1.35 -7.93 -8.27
CA MET A 60 -2.07 -6.96 -7.46
C MET A 60 -3.57 -7.26 -7.52
N ASN A 61 -4.14 -7.61 -6.37
CA ASN A 61 -5.57 -7.95 -6.26
C ASN A 61 -6.44 -6.69 -6.19
N MET A 62 -6.94 -6.27 -7.36
CA MET A 62 -7.80 -5.09 -7.47
C MET A 62 -9.16 -5.25 -6.78
N ASP A 63 -9.70 -6.47 -6.71
CA ASP A 63 -11.00 -6.70 -6.07
C ASP A 63 -10.91 -6.40 -4.57
N ALA A 64 -9.84 -6.90 -3.92
CA ALA A 64 -9.57 -6.61 -2.52
C ALA A 64 -9.31 -5.11 -2.29
N PHE A 65 -8.59 -4.46 -3.21
CA PHE A 65 -8.35 -3.02 -3.13
C PHE A 65 -9.66 -2.19 -3.22
N CYS A 66 -10.55 -2.53 -4.16
CA CYS A 66 -11.83 -1.84 -4.29
C CYS A 66 -12.75 -2.07 -3.07
N LEU A 67 -12.79 -3.29 -2.53
CA LEU A 67 -13.55 -3.58 -1.31
C LEU A 67 -13.01 -2.79 -0.11
N LEU A 68 -11.68 -2.69 0.02
CA LEU A 68 -11.04 -1.89 1.05
C LEU A 68 -11.36 -0.39 0.89
N LEU A 69 -11.36 0.13 -0.34
CA LEU A 69 -11.76 1.53 -0.57
C LEU A 69 -13.22 1.76 -0.17
N LEU A 70 -14.12 0.84 -0.52
CA LEU A 70 -15.53 0.96 -0.18
C LEU A 70 -15.74 0.97 1.35
N SER A 71 -15.08 0.06 2.08
CA SER A 71 -15.17 0.03 3.54
C SER A 71 -14.63 1.32 4.18
N ASN A 72 -13.52 1.86 3.67
CA ASN A 72 -12.97 3.13 4.14
C ASN A 72 -13.94 4.30 3.92
N ILE A 73 -14.60 4.35 2.76
CA ILE A 73 -15.60 5.40 2.46
C ILE A 73 -16.81 5.27 3.39
N GLN A 74 -17.33 4.05 3.58
CA GLN A 74 -18.45 3.80 4.49
C GLN A 74 -18.11 4.22 5.93
N GLN A 75 -16.90 3.91 6.38
CA GLN A 75 -16.42 4.32 7.69
C GLN A 75 -16.30 5.85 7.80
N SER A 76 -15.79 6.53 6.76
CA SER A 76 -15.69 7.99 6.75
C SER A 76 -17.05 8.68 6.83
N ILE A 77 -18.05 8.18 6.10
CA ILE A 77 -19.42 8.71 6.14
C ILE A 77 -20.04 8.47 7.52
N THR A 78 -19.86 7.28 8.08
CA THR A 78 -20.37 6.94 9.42
C THR A 78 -19.76 7.85 10.48
N HIS A 79 -18.44 8.08 10.45
CA HIS A 79 -17.79 9.03 11.37
C HIS A 79 -18.28 10.47 11.18
N ALA A 80 -18.55 10.91 9.95
CA ALA A 80 -19.10 12.24 9.72
C ALA A 80 -20.51 12.37 10.32
N ALA A 81 -21.38 11.37 10.09
CA ALA A 81 -22.72 11.35 10.67
C ALA A 81 -22.71 11.34 12.21
N ASP A 82 -21.80 10.59 12.81
CA ASP A 82 -21.65 10.52 14.27
C ASP A 82 -21.24 11.87 14.87
N ARG A 83 -20.31 12.58 14.21
CA ARG A 83 -19.93 13.95 14.62
C ARG A 83 -21.09 14.94 14.54
N GLU A 84 -21.95 14.84 13.53
CA GLU A 84 -23.13 15.70 13.42
C GLU A 84 -24.14 15.42 14.55
N ILE A 85 -24.29 14.15 14.97
CA ILE A 85 -25.12 13.77 16.11
C ILE A 85 -24.54 14.31 17.42
N GLU A 86 -23.23 14.20 17.63
CA GLU A 86 -22.56 14.76 18.80
C GLU A 86 -22.64 16.29 18.85
N GLN A 87 -22.56 16.99 17.72
CA GLN A 87 -22.74 18.45 17.67
C GLN A 87 -24.18 18.87 17.98
N ARG A 88 -25.18 18.14 17.45
CA ARG A 88 -26.59 18.35 17.81
C ARG A 88 -26.88 18.04 19.27
N GLY A 89 -26.29 16.98 19.82
CA GLY A 89 -26.42 16.61 21.24
C GLY A 89 -25.65 17.53 22.20
N GLY A 90 -24.49 18.05 21.76
CA GLY A 90 -23.64 18.98 22.51
C GLY A 90 -24.17 20.41 22.54
N GLY A 91 -24.92 20.82 21.52
CA GLY A 91 -25.61 22.13 21.48
C GLY A 91 -26.66 22.32 22.59
N SER A 92 -27.18 21.24 23.18
CA SER A 92 -28.12 21.31 24.30
C SER A 92 -27.46 21.41 25.69
N LYS A 93 -26.13 21.30 25.82
CA LYS A 93 -25.45 21.41 27.13
C LYS A 93 -25.01 22.83 27.51
N SER A 94 -25.27 23.85 26.68
CA SER A 94 -24.95 25.25 27.01
C SER A 94 -26.09 26.05 27.66
N LEU A 95 -27.30 25.49 27.77
CA LEU A 95 -28.46 26.23 28.30
C LEU A 95 -29.06 25.55 29.53
N SER A 96 -28.26 25.31 30.56
CA SER A 96 -28.79 25.06 31.92
C SER A 96 -27.80 25.42 33.03
N LYS A 97 -27.05 26.52 32.86
CA LYS A 97 -26.22 27.07 33.94
C LYS A 97 -26.66 28.49 34.29
N THR A 98 -27.87 28.60 34.82
CA THR A 98 -28.34 29.76 35.59
C THR A 98 -29.15 29.20 36.75
N GLY A 99 -28.54 29.18 37.95
CA GLY A 99 -29.27 28.99 39.19
C GLY A 99 -30.24 30.15 39.43
N PRO A 100 -31.18 29.99 40.37
CA PRO A 100 -30.94 30.68 41.63
C PRO A 100 -31.34 29.87 42.88
N THR A 101 -30.47 30.00 43.88
CA THR A 101 -30.73 30.20 45.32
C THR A 101 -31.88 29.50 46.05
N ASP A 102 -31.48 28.99 47.21
CA ASP A 102 -32.16 29.06 48.49
C ASP A 102 -33.01 27.87 48.97
N SER A 103 -32.40 27.20 49.96
CA SER A 103 -32.97 26.87 51.27
C SER A 103 -33.40 25.43 51.53
N ALA A 104 -32.95 24.99 52.71
CA ALA A 104 -33.60 24.03 53.60
C ALA A 104 -33.50 22.55 53.22
N ASP A 105 -32.50 21.86 53.79
CA ASP A 105 -32.64 21.18 55.10
C ASP A 105 -31.78 19.92 55.21
N SER A 106 -30.89 19.97 56.21
CA SER A 106 -30.73 18.93 57.24
C SER A 106 -30.28 17.51 56.85
N GLU A 107 -28.96 17.32 56.82
CA GLU A 107 -28.18 16.41 57.69
C GLU A 107 -28.50 14.87 57.75
N PRO A 108 -27.72 14.03 58.45
CA PRO A 108 -26.82 13.08 57.78
C PRO A 108 -27.09 11.61 58.18
N ASN A 109 -26.55 10.63 57.44
CA ASN A 109 -25.94 9.48 58.10
C ASN A 109 -25.06 8.66 57.16
N GLY A 110 -23.87 8.31 57.65
CA GLY A 110 -23.10 7.22 57.09
C GLY A 110 -23.76 5.88 57.43
N HIS A 111 -23.25 4.81 56.82
CA HIS A 111 -22.82 3.59 57.50
C HIS A 111 -22.48 2.53 56.43
N GLN A 112 -21.22 2.08 56.53
CA GLN A 112 -20.63 0.81 56.06
C GLN A 112 -20.57 0.54 54.55
#